data_AF-A0A2L2SUJ4-F1
#
_entry.id   AF-A0A2L2SUJ4-F1
#
_cell.length_a   1.000
_cell.length_b   1.000
_cell.length_c   1.000
_cell.angle_alpha   90.00
_cell.angle_beta   90.00
_cell.angle_gamma   90.00
#
_symmetry.space_group_name_H-M   'P 1'
#
loop_
_entity.id
_entity.type
_entity.pdbx_description
1 polymer ?
#
loop_
_entity_poly.entity_id
_entity_poly.type
_entity_poly.pdbx_seq_one_letter_code
_entity_poly.pdbx_strand_id
1 'polypeptide(L)'
;MQFTSTLLALLTATSALASAISPNEANALQGRHIATWGKCNGTSCKVNGKNYGCTKGSCTRQSGGGDGAQCAKLGGSICCPGGTQKGKGCRW
;
A
#
# COMPACT_ATOMS: atom_id res chain seq x y z
N MET A 1 17.08 6.08 73.05
CA MET A 1 16.11 7.17 72.87
C MET A 1 16.68 8.05 71.76
N GLN A 2 16.05 8.39 70.64
CA GLN A 2 14.64 8.55 70.26
C GLN A 2 14.57 8.42 68.72
N PHE A 3 13.55 7.75 68.16
CA PHE A 3 12.30 8.36 67.61
C PHE A 3 12.62 9.51 66.63
N THR A 4 12.37 9.36 65.34
CA THR A 4 11.11 9.69 64.61
C THR A 4 11.55 9.89 63.16
N SER A 5 10.79 9.74 62.08
CA SER A 5 9.39 9.44 61.83
C SER A 5 9.31 9.10 60.34
N THR A 6 8.46 8.15 60.03
CA THR A 6 7.74 7.97 58.76
C THR A 6 7.59 9.23 57.91
N LEU A 7 7.86 9.16 56.60
CA LEU A 7 7.04 9.83 55.62
C LEU A 7 6.76 8.92 54.41
N LEU A 8 5.47 8.79 54.22
CA LEU A 8 4.71 7.98 53.29
C LEU A 8 4.72 8.66 51.90
N ALA A 9 4.99 7.92 50.82
CA ALA A 9 4.62 8.35 49.48
C ALA A 9 4.05 7.15 48.69
N LEU A 10 2.76 6.89 48.91
CA LEU A 10 1.97 6.09 47.98
C LEU A 10 1.82 6.89 46.68
N LEU A 11 2.51 6.45 45.62
CA LEU A 11 2.16 6.87 44.27
C LEU A 11 1.10 5.89 43.75
N THR A 12 -0.12 6.40 43.74
CA THR A 12 -1.35 5.76 43.31
C THR A 12 -1.45 5.70 41.78
N ALA A 13 -1.97 4.55 41.33
CA ALA A 13 -2.75 4.34 40.12
C ALA A 13 -2.19 4.90 38.79
N THR A 14 -1.33 4.11 38.15
CA THR A 14 -1.23 4.12 36.69
C THR A 14 -2.51 3.52 36.10
N SER A 15 -3.34 4.38 35.53
CA SER A 15 -4.51 3.96 34.75
C SER A 15 -4.00 3.25 33.49
N ALA A 16 -4.22 1.93 33.42
CA ALA A 16 -4.02 1.17 32.20
C ALA A 16 -5.09 1.62 31.19
N LEU A 17 -4.67 2.33 30.14
CA LEU A 17 -5.48 2.52 28.95
C LEU A 17 -5.62 1.14 28.27
N ALA A 18 -6.73 0.45 28.56
CA ALA A 18 -7.17 -0.68 27.76
C ALA A 18 -7.53 -0.15 26.37
N SER A 19 -6.57 -0.20 25.46
CA SER A 19 -6.83 0.01 24.05
C SER A 19 -7.52 -1.27 23.56
N ALA A 20 -8.82 -1.19 23.33
CA ALA A 20 -9.56 -2.25 22.66
C ALA A 20 -8.95 -2.45 21.26
N ILE A 21 -8.11 -3.48 21.12
CA ILE A 21 -7.66 -3.92 19.81
C ILE A 21 -8.89 -4.61 19.21
N SER A 22 -9.65 -3.87 18.43
CA SER A 22 -10.61 -4.47 17.51
C SER A 22 -9.81 -5.42 16.61
N PRO A 23 -10.07 -6.74 16.57
CA PRO A 23 -9.48 -7.60 15.57
C PRO A 23 -10.20 -7.32 14.24
N ASN A 24 -9.97 -6.14 13.69
CA ASN A 24 -10.33 -5.83 12.33
C ASN A 24 -9.07 -5.50 11.56
N GLU A 25 -8.12 -6.41 11.56
CA GLU A 25 -7.21 -6.52 10.44
C GLU A 25 -6.94 -8.01 10.34
N ALA A 26 -7.78 -8.69 9.56
CA ALA A 26 -7.34 -9.90 8.91
C ALA A 26 -6.08 -9.51 8.13
N ASN A 27 -4.93 -9.65 8.79
CA ASN A 27 -3.63 -9.76 8.19
C ASN A 27 -3.61 -11.09 7.42
N ALA A 28 -4.50 -11.21 6.44
CA ALA A 28 -4.29 -12.06 5.31
C ALA A 28 -3.07 -11.42 4.65
N LEU A 29 -1.90 -11.98 4.98
CA LEU A 29 -0.70 -11.95 4.18
C LEU A 29 -1.11 -11.74 2.72
N GLN A 30 -1.14 -10.50 2.27
CA GLN A 30 -1.42 -10.18 0.89
C GLN A 30 -0.12 -10.53 0.20
N GLY A 31 0.02 -11.83 -0.10
CA GLY A 31 1.27 -12.44 -0.54
C GLY A 31 1.82 -11.52 -1.60
N ARG A 32 3.00 -10.94 -1.34
CA ARG A 32 3.59 -9.87 -2.14
C ARG A 32 3.29 -10.16 -3.60
N HIS A 33 2.30 -9.47 -4.16
CA HIS A 33 1.88 -9.73 -5.54
C HIS A 33 3.13 -9.38 -6.34
N ILE A 34 3.86 -10.39 -6.83
CA ILE A 34 5.13 -10.17 -7.51
C ILE A 34 4.80 -9.28 -8.69
N ALA A 35 5.12 -7.99 -8.55
CA ALA A 35 4.86 -7.00 -9.55
C ALA A 35 5.75 -7.37 -10.74
N THR A 36 5.15 -7.95 -11.76
CA THR A 36 5.90 -8.26 -12.97
C THR A 36 5.90 -7.00 -13.81
N TRP A 37 7.04 -6.32 -13.83
CA TRP A 37 7.22 -5.07 -14.55
C TRP A 37 7.26 -5.30 -16.05
N GLY A 38 6.76 -4.31 -16.78
CA GLY A 38 6.69 -4.28 -18.22
C GLY A 38 6.78 -2.85 -18.75
N LYS A 39 6.55 -2.72 -20.06
CA LYS A 39 6.50 -1.42 -20.73
C LYS A 39 5.26 -1.32 -21.60
N CYS A 40 4.68 -0.14 -21.65
CA CYS A 40 3.60 0.17 -22.59
C CYS A 40 4.04 -0.11 -24.03
N ASN A 41 3.16 -0.75 -24.79
CA ASN A 41 3.29 -1.03 -26.21
C ASN A 41 1.92 -0.83 -26.87
N GLY A 42 1.78 0.26 -27.62
CA GLY A 42 0.51 0.82 -28.06
C GLY A 42 -0.36 1.23 -26.87
N THR A 43 -1.57 0.70 -26.81
CA THR A 43 -2.53 0.95 -25.73
C THR A 43 -2.45 -0.08 -24.59
N SER A 44 -1.50 -1.02 -24.66
CA SER A 44 -1.40 -2.18 -23.77
C SER A 44 -0.07 -2.18 -22.99
N CYS A 45 -0.02 -2.90 -21.87
CA CYS A 45 1.20 -3.15 -21.10
C CYS A 45 1.86 -4.47 -21.56
N LYS A 46 3.08 -4.39 -22.09
CA LYS A 46 3.86 -5.57 -22.47
C LYS A 46 4.67 -6.08 -21.29
N VAL A 47 4.33 -7.28 -20.81
CA VAL A 47 5.00 -7.96 -19.70
C VAL A 47 5.48 -9.33 -20.22
N ASN A 48 6.76 -9.65 -20.06
CA ASN A 48 7.36 -10.91 -20.53
C ASN A 48 7.00 -11.27 -21.99
N GLY A 49 7.00 -10.28 -22.88
CA GLY A 49 6.69 -10.46 -24.31
C GLY A 49 5.20 -10.57 -24.65
N LYS A 50 4.29 -10.54 -23.67
CA LYS A 50 2.84 -10.58 -23.89
C LYS A 50 2.20 -9.22 -23.63
N ASN A 51 1.29 -8.80 -24.50
CA ASN A 51 0.54 -7.56 -24.35
C ASN A 51 -0.72 -7.80 -23.52
N TYR A 52 -0.88 -7.01 -22.47
CA TYR A 52 -2.04 -7.05 -21.59
C TYR A 52 -2.76 -5.70 -21.59
N GLY A 53 -4.09 -5.73 -21.70
CA GLY A 53 -4.91 -4.53 -21.56
C GLY A 53 -4.79 -3.94 -20.14
N CYS A 54 -4.76 -2.61 -20.06
CA CYS A 54 -4.71 -1.90 -18.78
C CYS A 54 -6.03 -2.08 -18.01
N THR A 55 -5.95 -2.65 -16.80
CA THR A 55 -7.08 -2.72 -15.86
C THR A 55 -7.23 -1.40 -15.10
N LYS A 56 -6.10 -0.76 -14.79
CA LYS A 56 -6.02 0.57 -14.18
C LYS A 56 -5.08 1.44 -15.00
N GLY A 57 -5.47 2.70 -15.17
CA GLY A 57 -4.73 3.64 -15.99
C GLY A 57 -4.81 3.36 -17.49
N SER A 58 -3.86 3.89 -18.25
CA SER A 58 -3.78 3.83 -19.71
C SER A 58 -2.33 3.94 -20.19
N CYS A 59 -2.02 3.24 -21.27
CA CYS A 59 -0.75 3.40 -22.01
C CYS A 59 -0.84 4.44 -23.13
N THR A 60 -1.98 5.12 -23.33
CA THR A 60 -2.08 6.18 -24.35
C THR A 60 -1.23 7.40 -23.96
N ARG A 61 -0.61 8.05 -24.96
CA ARG A 61 0.17 9.29 -24.76
C ARG A 61 -0.67 10.40 -24.12
N GLN A 62 -1.92 10.55 -24.56
CA GLN A 62 -2.86 11.56 -24.05
C GLN A 62 -3.14 11.42 -22.55
N SER A 63 -3.02 10.20 -22.00
CA SER A 63 -3.24 9.94 -20.59
C SER A 63 -1.96 10.03 -19.75
N GLY A 64 -0.80 10.34 -20.35
CA GLY A 64 0.50 10.40 -19.68
C GLY A 64 1.28 9.08 -19.64
N GLY A 65 0.82 8.06 -20.38
CA GLY A 65 1.57 6.80 -20.52
C GLY A 65 2.52 6.85 -21.71
N GLY A 66 2.02 6.48 -22.90
CA GLY A 66 2.81 6.36 -24.11
C GLY A 66 3.67 5.10 -24.16
N ASP A 67 4.08 4.71 -25.37
CA ASP A 67 5.00 3.59 -25.59
C ASP A 67 6.29 3.73 -24.77
N GLY A 68 6.75 2.61 -24.21
CA GLY A 68 7.96 2.54 -23.41
C GLY A 68 7.77 2.93 -21.94
N ALA A 69 6.66 3.56 -21.56
CA ALA A 69 6.38 3.92 -20.18
C ALA A 69 6.19 2.68 -19.29
N GLN A 70 6.62 2.78 -18.03
CA GLN A 70 6.61 1.67 -17.10
C GLN A 70 5.20 1.28 -16.69
N CYS A 71 4.88 0.00 -16.78
CA CYS A 71 3.62 -0.59 -16.38
C CYS A 71 3.89 -1.90 -15.62
N ALA A 72 2.91 -2.45 -14.90
CA ALA A 72 3.13 -3.69 -14.14
C ALA A 72 1.89 -4.57 -14.04
N LYS A 73 2.13 -5.87 -13.94
CA LYS A 73 1.12 -6.87 -13.58
C LYS A 73 1.16 -7.12 -12.08
N LEU A 74 0.10 -6.73 -11.39
CA LEU A 74 -0.09 -6.88 -9.96
C LEU A 74 -1.07 -8.04 -9.72
N GLY A 75 -0.53 -9.27 -9.74
CA GLY A 75 -1.22 -10.57 -9.59
C GLY A 75 -2.74 -10.61 -9.76
N GLY A 76 -3.22 -10.14 -10.91
CA GLY A 76 -4.64 -10.10 -11.27
C GLY A 76 -5.06 -8.82 -11.98
N SER A 77 -4.38 -7.71 -11.70
CA SER A 77 -4.60 -6.42 -12.38
C SER A 77 -3.39 -5.98 -13.19
N ILE A 78 -3.64 -5.31 -14.31
CA ILE A 78 -2.60 -4.65 -15.11
C ILE A 78 -2.70 -3.18 -14.85
N CYS A 79 -1.62 -2.64 -14.34
CA CYS A 79 -1.53 -1.25 -13.97
C CYS A 79 -0.69 -0.52 -15.02
N CYS A 80 -1.20 0.61 -15.51
CA CYS A 80 -0.57 1.42 -16.55
C CYS A 80 -0.35 2.85 -16.06
N PRO A 81 0.70 3.54 -16.55
CA PRO A 81 1.19 4.80 -15.98
C PRO A 81 0.26 5.99 -16.22
N GLY A 82 -0.44 6.03 -17.36
CA GLY A 82 -1.39 7.10 -17.65
C GLY A 82 -2.69 6.92 -16.89
N GLY A 83 -3.43 7.98 -16.64
CA GLY A 83 -4.65 7.92 -15.82
C GLY A 83 -4.67 9.02 -14.77
N THR A 84 -4.90 10.24 -15.24
CA THR A 84 -4.95 11.49 -14.46
C THR A 84 -6.11 11.56 -13.46
N GLN A 85 -6.94 10.54 -13.34
CA GLN A 85 -8.05 10.54 -12.38
C GLN A 85 -7.56 10.13 -10.99
N LYS A 86 -7.66 11.07 -10.04
CA LYS A 86 -7.39 10.90 -8.60
C LYS A 86 -8.06 9.61 -8.11
N GLY A 87 -7.27 8.61 -7.73
CA GLY A 87 -7.77 7.29 -7.27
C GLY A 87 -7.83 6.16 -8.32
N LYS A 88 -7.60 6.44 -9.61
CA LYS A 88 -7.51 5.43 -10.68
C LYS A 88 -6.10 5.22 -11.24
N GLY A 89 -5.16 6.08 -10.87
CA GLY A 89 -3.74 5.93 -11.18
C GLY A 89 -3.10 4.80 -10.38
N CYS A 90 -2.14 4.14 -11.00
CA CYS A 90 -1.30 3.15 -10.35
C CYS A 90 -0.39 3.85 -9.34
N ARG A 91 -0.59 3.56 -8.06
CA ARG A 91 0.29 4.00 -6.99
C ARG A 91 1.31 2.89 -6.79
N TRP A 92 2.47 3.08 -7.42
CA TRP A 92 3.60 2.16 -7.43
C TRP A 92 4.37 2.25 -6.11
#